data_AF-A0A7X5E6C0-F1
#
_entry.id   AF-A0A7X5E6C0-F1
#
_cell.length_a   1.000
_cell.length_b   1.000
_cell.length_c   1.000
_cell.angle_alpha   90.00
_cell.angle_beta   90.00
_cell.angle_gamma   90.00
#
_symmetry.space_group_name_H-M   'P 1'
#
loop_
_entity.id
_entity.type
_entity.pdbx_description
1 polymer ?
#
loop_
_entity_poly.entity_id
_entity_poly.type
_entity_poly.pdbx_seq_one_letter_code
_entity_poly.pdbx_strand_id
1 'polypeptide(L)'
;MGLYVDYKQTRGAKRLACISTAFGLFQKVGGGVYREAMQAIVDAWKGDPDSLRAETVQGLVEFVDLYHGEYSRKRLVTRLRQVDPVVIFREGRAMTSLPGYKRYLYQVYRIYNGSSAKTALPMKF
;
A
#
# COMPACT_ATOMS: atom_id res chain seq x y z
N MET A 1 8.60 18.33 3.84
CA MET A 1 9.39 17.35 3.05
C MET A 1 8.53 16.87 1.89
N GLY A 2 8.73 17.41 0.69
CA GLY A 2 7.90 17.13 -0.49
C GLY A 2 8.35 15.89 -1.26
N LEU A 3 7.40 15.22 -1.90
CA LEU A 3 7.64 14.17 -2.89
C LEU A 3 7.90 14.84 -4.25
N TYR A 4 8.89 14.36 -5.00
CA TYR A 4 9.27 14.92 -6.30
C TYR A 4 8.82 13.98 -7.43
N VAL A 5 8.22 14.53 -8.48
CA VAL A 5 7.72 13.78 -9.64
C VAL A 5 8.75 13.89 -10.76
N ASP A 6 9.31 12.77 -11.22
CA ASP A 6 10.25 12.68 -12.34
C ASP A 6 9.74 11.66 -13.37
N TYR A 7 9.77 12.05 -14.65
CA TYR A 7 9.25 11.28 -15.79
C TYR A 7 10.22 10.21 -16.31
N LYS A 8 11.41 10.07 -15.72
CA LYS A 8 12.38 9.04 -16.08
C LYS A 8 12.16 7.79 -15.24
N GLN A 9 11.99 6.63 -15.90
CA GLN A 9 11.98 5.28 -15.29
C GLN A 9 13.36 4.92 -14.69
N THR A 10 13.85 5.70 -13.73
CA THR A 10 15.09 5.42 -12.99
C THR A 10 14.74 5.25 -11.52
N ARG A 11 14.99 4.04 -11.00
CA ARG A 11 14.79 3.67 -9.59
C ARG A 11 15.59 4.62 -8.71
N GLY A 12 14.91 5.49 -7.97
CA GLY A 12 15.50 6.39 -7.00
C GLY A 12 14.62 6.52 -5.76
N ALA A 13 15.22 6.80 -4.61
CA ALA A 13 14.49 7.05 -3.37
C ALA A 13 13.42 8.14 -3.56
N LYS A 14 12.23 7.92 -3.00
CA LYS A 14 11.07 8.84 -3.09
C LYS A 14 10.49 9.07 -4.50
N ARG A 15 10.72 8.18 -5.48
CA ARG A 15 10.20 8.32 -6.85
C ARG A 15 9.11 7.28 -7.15
N LEU A 16 7.92 7.76 -7.53
CA LEU A 16 6.84 6.92 -8.06
C LEU A 16 7.13 6.58 -9.53
N ALA A 17 7.57 5.36 -9.82
CA ALA A 17 7.89 4.92 -11.18
C ALA A 17 6.67 4.74 -12.11
N CYS A 18 5.45 4.72 -11.57
CA CYS A 18 4.20 4.44 -12.31
C CYS A 18 3.15 5.53 -12.10
N ILE A 19 3.42 6.70 -12.69
CA ILE A 19 2.57 7.90 -12.60
C ILE A 19 1.13 7.63 -13.05
N SER A 20 0.91 6.86 -14.12
CA SER A 20 -0.44 6.55 -14.61
C SER A 20 -1.26 5.73 -13.60
N THR A 21 -0.65 4.77 -12.92
CA THR A 21 -1.32 3.98 -11.87
C THR A 21 -1.62 4.83 -10.65
N ALA A 22 -0.66 5.64 -10.20
CA ALA A 22 -0.83 6.56 -9.08
C ALA A 22 -1.96 7.57 -9.34
N PHE A 23 -2.00 8.14 -10.55
CA PHE A 23 -3.03 9.08 -10.96
C PHE A 23 -4.40 8.42 -11.11
N GLY A 24 -4.48 7.24 -11.72
CA GLY A 24 -5.73 6.48 -11.82
C GLY A 24 -6.30 6.10 -10.46
N LEU A 25 -5.44 5.73 -9.51
CA LEU A 25 -5.84 5.48 -8.12
C LEU A 25 -6.35 6.76 -7.45
N PHE A 26 -5.64 7.88 -7.58
CA PHE A 26 -6.07 9.16 -7.04
C PHE A 26 -7.44 9.58 -7.58
N GLN A 27 -7.69 9.43 -8.88
CA GLN A 27 -9.00 9.72 -9.48
C GLN A 27 -10.09 8.77 -8.97
N LYS A 28 -9.76 7.49 -8.73
CA LYS A 28 -10.71 6.48 -8.26
C LYS A 28 -11.16 6.73 -6.81
N VAL A 29 -10.21 6.89 -5.88
CA VAL A 29 -10.50 6.94 -4.43
C VAL A 29 -10.62 8.36 -3.88
N GLY A 30 -10.28 9.36 -4.69
CA GLY A 30 -10.23 10.76 -4.28
C GLY A 30 -8.98 11.12 -3.46
N GLY A 31 -8.75 12.42 -3.29
CA GLY A 31 -7.50 12.92 -2.71
C GLY A 31 -7.32 12.64 -1.22
N GLY A 32 -8.40 12.49 -0.46
CA GLY A 32 -8.35 12.18 0.97
C GLY A 32 -7.76 10.79 1.24
N VAL A 33 -8.41 9.76 0.69
CA VAL A 33 -8.01 8.35 0.82
C VAL A 33 -6.61 8.12 0.24
N TYR A 34 -6.33 8.67 -0.94
CA TYR A 34 -5.02 8.54 -1.57
C TYR A 34 -3.90 9.16 -0.70
N ARG A 35 -4.11 10.37 -0.16
CA ARG A 35 -3.16 11.02 0.74
C ARG A 35 -2.95 10.21 2.01
N GLU A 36 -4.02 9.67 2.59
CA GLU A 36 -3.96 8.85 3.81
C GLU A 36 -3.10 7.59 3.61
N ALA A 37 -3.32 6.87 2.50
CA ALA A 37 -2.53 5.71 2.12
C ALA A 37 -1.05 6.05 1.88
N MET A 38 -0.78 7.12 1.13
CA MET A 38 0.60 7.57 0.87
C MET A 38 1.31 8.00 2.16
N GLN A 39 0.62 8.66 3.08
CA GLN A 39 1.20 9.02 4.37
C GLN A 39 1.47 7.77 5.22
N ALA A 40 0.61 6.75 5.17
CA ALA A 40 0.88 5.48 5.85
C ALA A 40 2.14 4.78 5.30
N ILE A 41 2.34 4.78 3.97
CA ILE A 41 3.56 4.26 3.31
C ILE A 41 4.80 5.00 3.82
N VAL A 42 4.78 6.34 3.78
CA VAL A 42 5.91 7.17 4.19
C VAL A 42 6.20 7.02 5.69
N ASP A 43 5.17 6.98 6.54
CA ASP A 43 5.34 6.82 7.99
C ASP A 43 5.86 5.42 8.35
N ALA A 44 5.57 4.41 7.53
CA ALA A 44 6.04 3.04 7.73
C ALA A 44 7.50 2.85 7.27
N TRP A 45 7.81 3.25 6.04
CA TRP A 45 9.09 2.92 5.39
C TRP A 45 9.96 4.12 5.02
N LYS A 46 9.59 5.34 5.45
CA LYS A 46 10.38 6.57 5.26
C LYS A 46 10.73 6.89 3.80
N GLY A 47 9.94 6.39 2.84
CA GLY A 47 10.16 6.59 1.41
C GLY A 47 11.16 5.64 0.77
N ASP A 48 11.32 4.44 1.36
CA ASP A 48 12.02 3.31 0.74
C ASP A 48 11.55 3.10 -0.73
N PRO A 49 12.45 2.91 -1.71
CA PRO A 49 12.08 2.75 -3.10
C PRO A 49 11.09 1.60 -3.36
N ASP A 50 11.23 0.47 -2.65
CA ASP A 50 10.37 -0.69 -2.83
C ASP A 50 8.97 -0.47 -2.22
N SER A 51 8.85 0.48 -1.30
CA SER A 51 7.55 0.90 -0.74
C SER A 51 6.68 1.70 -1.72
N LEU A 52 7.30 2.34 -2.72
CA LEU A 52 6.63 3.18 -3.73
C LEU A 52 6.38 2.47 -5.06
N ARG A 53 6.57 1.14 -5.10
CA ARG A 53 6.22 0.35 -6.28
C ARG A 53 4.71 0.41 -6.53
N ALA A 54 4.31 0.36 -7.80
CA ALA A 54 2.92 0.49 -8.21
C ALA A 54 2.00 -0.50 -7.50
N GLU A 55 2.45 -1.74 -7.35
CA GLU A 55 1.68 -2.82 -6.73
C GLU A 55 1.55 -2.64 -5.21
N THR A 56 2.60 -2.14 -4.56
CA THR A 56 2.60 -1.82 -3.13
C THR A 56 1.64 -0.66 -2.85
N VAL A 57 1.74 0.40 -3.65
CA VAL A 57 0.85 1.57 -3.58
C VAL A 57 -0.59 1.17 -3.86
N GLN A 58 -0.83 0.38 -4.90
CA GLN A 58 -2.17 -0.11 -5.22
C GLN A 58 -2.75 -0.95 -4.10
N GLY A 59 -2.00 -1.92 -3.56
CA GLY A 59 -2.46 -2.74 -2.44
C GLY A 59 -2.83 -1.91 -1.20
N LEU A 60 -2.05 -0.86 -0.89
CA LEU A 60 -2.31 0.01 0.25
C LEU A 60 -3.47 0.98 0.03
N VAL A 61 -3.57 1.59 -1.16
CA VAL A 61 -4.68 2.48 -1.50
C VAL A 61 -6.01 1.72 -1.47
N GLU A 62 -6.06 0.55 -2.11
CA GLU A 62 -7.26 -0.29 -2.12
C GLU A 62 -7.62 -0.77 -0.70
N PHE A 63 -6.62 -1.03 0.17
CA PHE A 63 -6.87 -1.39 1.57
C PHE A 63 -7.49 -0.24 2.36
N VAL A 64 -6.90 0.96 2.26
CA VAL A 64 -7.38 2.15 2.99
C VAL A 64 -8.77 2.57 2.51
N ASP A 65 -9.04 2.44 1.21
CA ASP A 65 -10.36 2.69 0.62
C ASP A 65 -11.40 1.67 1.13
N LEU A 66 -11.10 0.37 1.01
CA LEU A 66 -12.03 -0.72 1.35
C LEU A 66 -12.39 -0.80 2.85
N TYR A 67 -11.46 -0.40 3.72
CA TYR A 67 -11.64 -0.41 5.17
C TYR A 67 -11.70 0.98 5.79
N HIS A 68 -11.99 2.01 4.98
CA HIS A 68 -12.09 3.38 5.47
C HIS A 68 -13.07 3.47 6.65
N GLY A 69 -12.66 4.13 7.73
CA GLY A 69 -13.44 4.23 8.97
C GLY A 69 -13.41 2.99 9.90
N GLU A 70 -12.96 1.82 9.43
CA GLU A 70 -12.89 0.59 10.23
C GLU A 70 -11.48 0.26 10.71
N TYR A 71 -10.47 0.56 9.88
CA TYR A 71 -9.09 0.24 10.20
C TYR A 71 -8.44 1.30 11.10
N SER A 72 -7.49 0.87 11.95
CA SER A 72 -6.66 1.79 12.73
C SER A 72 -5.39 2.15 11.97
N ARG A 73 -5.25 3.41 11.55
CA ARG A 73 -4.04 3.92 10.89
C ARG A 73 -2.77 3.69 11.71
N LYS A 74 -2.82 3.92 13.04
CA LYS A 74 -1.68 3.68 13.95
C LYS A 74 -1.23 2.23 13.87
N ARG A 75 -2.19 1.29 13.85
CA ARG A 75 -1.90 -0.13 13.74
C ARG A 75 -1.34 -0.50 12.38
N LEU A 76 -1.93 0.00 11.30
CA LEU A 76 -1.44 -0.22 9.94
C LEU A 76 0.04 0.16 9.84
N VAL A 77 0.39 1.39 10.22
CA VAL A 77 1.78 1.88 10.18
C VAL A 77 2.70 1.03 11.06
N THR A 78 2.27 0.68 12.28
CA THR A 78 3.07 -0.15 13.20
C THR A 78 3.35 -1.54 12.62
N ARG A 79 2.37 -2.17 11.96
CA ARG A 79 2.53 -3.48 11.34
C ARG A 79 3.41 -3.42 10.09
N LEU A 80 3.19 -2.43 9.23
CA LEU A 80 3.99 -2.24 8.03
C LEU A 80 5.47 -2.03 8.35
N ARG A 81 5.80 -1.29 9.42
CA ARG A 81 7.18 -1.10 9.91
C ARG A 81 7.92 -2.39 10.24
N GLN A 82 7.20 -3.48 10.53
CA GLN A 82 7.78 -4.77 10.90
C GLN A 82 8.13 -5.64 9.69
N VAL A 83 7.83 -5.17 8.48
CA VAL A 83 7.95 -5.95 7.25
C VAL A 83 8.72 -5.14 6.22
N ASP A 84 9.60 -5.81 5.47
CA ASP A 84 10.25 -5.19 4.30
C ASP A 84 9.21 -4.93 3.19
N PRO A 85 9.13 -3.71 2.63
CA PRO A 85 8.11 -3.37 1.63
C PRO A 85 8.15 -4.28 0.39
N VAL A 86 9.30 -4.89 0.06
CA VAL A 86 9.43 -5.82 -1.07
C VAL A 86 8.58 -7.08 -0.89
N VAL A 87 8.24 -7.45 0.36
CA VAL A 87 7.43 -8.64 0.67
C VAL A 87 6.05 -8.53 0.04
N ILE A 88 5.43 -7.35 0.04
CA ILE A 88 4.10 -7.15 -0.57
C ILE A 88 4.15 -7.51 -2.06
N PHE A 89 5.18 -7.05 -2.75
CA PHE A 89 5.37 -7.38 -4.16
C PHE A 89 5.69 -8.85 -4.36
N ARG A 90 6.66 -9.39 -3.63
CA ARG A 90 7.17 -10.75 -3.82
C ARG A 90 6.07 -11.78 -3.59
N GLU A 91 5.39 -11.69 -2.46
CA GLU A 91 4.32 -12.63 -2.09
C GLU A 91 3.08 -12.42 -2.96
N GLY A 92 2.73 -11.17 -3.28
CA GLY A 92 1.64 -10.87 -4.20
C GLY A 92 1.89 -11.41 -5.61
N ARG A 93 3.14 -11.34 -6.11
CA ARG A 93 3.49 -11.87 -7.43
C ARG A 93 3.50 -13.40 -7.46
N ALA A 94 3.93 -14.06 -6.38
CA ALA A 94 3.91 -15.51 -6.25
C ALA A 94 2.49 -16.08 -6.11
N MET A 95 1.54 -15.26 -5.66
CA MET A 95 0.15 -15.66 -5.46
C MET A 95 -0.62 -15.77 -6.78
N THR A 96 -1.18 -16.95 -7.03
CA THR A 96 -2.01 -17.25 -8.21
C THR A 96 -3.50 -17.37 -7.89
N SER A 97 -3.87 -17.45 -6.61
CA SER A 97 -5.25 -17.65 -6.16
C SER A 97 -6.13 -16.40 -6.27
N LEU A 98 -5.55 -15.20 -6.28
CA LEU A 98 -6.28 -13.93 -6.38
C LEU A 98 -5.87 -13.15 -7.64
N PRO A 99 -6.83 -12.68 -8.45
CA PRO A 99 -6.53 -11.99 -9.70
C PRO A 99 -6.10 -10.53 -9.47
N GLY A 100 -5.27 -10.02 -10.38
CA GLY A 100 -4.99 -8.60 -10.53
C GLY A 100 -4.42 -7.95 -9.25
N TYR A 101 -5.06 -6.86 -8.81
CA TYR A 101 -4.60 -6.11 -7.64
C TYR A 101 -4.94 -6.78 -6.31
N LYS A 102 -5.94 -7.68 -6.28
CA LYS A 102 -6.42 -8.33 -5.05
C LYS A 102 -5.31 -9.10 -4.33
N ARG A 103 -4.33 -9.64 -5.07
CA ARG A 103 -3.17 -10.33 -4.49
C ARG A 103 -2.27 -9.42 -3.64
N TYR A 104 -2.15 -8.14 -4.00
CA TYR A 104 -1.36 -7.16 -3.25
C TYR A 104 -2.14 -6.58 -2.08
N LEU A 105 -3.43 -6.27 -2.31
CA LEU A 105 -4.38 -5.93 -1.25
C LEU A 105 -4.40 -7.01 -0.15
N TYR A 106 -4.39 -8.28 -0.54
CA TYR A 106 -4.35 -9.39 0.39
C TYR A 106 -3.09 -9.42 1.26
N GLN A 107 -1.92 -9.10 0.72
CA GLN A 107 -0.71 -9.01 1.54
C GLN A 107 -0.84 -7.89 2.59
N VAL A 108 -1.37 -6.73 2.21
CA VAL A 108 -1.60 -5.62 3.15
C VAL A 108 -2.61 -6.01 4.23
N TYR A 109 -3.72 -6.64 3.84
CA TYR A 109 -4.73 -7.18 4.76
C TYR A 109 -4.13 -8.16 5.78
N ARG A 110 -3.31 -9.10 5.32
CA ARG A 110 -2.61 -10.05 6.20
C ARG A 110 -1.64 -9.38 7.15
N ILE A 111 -0.84 -8.42 6.66
CA ILE A 111 0.11 -7.67 7.48
C ILE A 111 -0.63 -6.88 8.56
N TYR A 112 -1.73 -6.21 8.22
CA TYR A 112 -2.54 -5.45 9.15
C TYR A 112 -3.13 -6.36 10.26
N ASN A 113 -3.76 -7.47 9.87
CA ASN A 113 -4.39 -8.39 10.81
C ASN A 113 -3.35 -9.09 11.70
N GLY A 114 -2.25 -9.56 11.12
CA GLY A 114 -1.27 -10.37 11.84
C GLY A 114 -1.95 -11.53 12.59
N SER A 115 -1.50 -11.80 13.82
CA SER A 115 -2.05 -12.85 14.69
C SER A 115 -3.16 -12.39 15.65
N SER A 116 -3.58 -11.11 15.62
CA SER A 116 -4.51 -10.57 16.61
C SER A 116 -5.96 -10.74 16.18
N ALA A 117 -6.69 -11.66 16.81
CA ALA A 117 -8.12 -11.87 16.53
C ALA A 117 -9.00 -10.68 16.95
N LYS A 118 -8.67 -9.99 18.07
CA LYS A 118 -9.51 -8.91 18.64
C LYS A 118 -9.66 -7.69 17.75
N THR A 119 -8.69 -7.43 16.89
CA THR A 119 -8.66 -6.26 16.02
C THR A 119 -8.69 -6.66 14.54
N ALA A 120 -8.80 -7.96 14.24
CA ALA A 120 -8.81 -8.45 12.88
C ALA A 120 -10.01 -7.87 12.12
N LEU A 121 -9.74 -7.37 10.91
CA LEU A 121 -10.79 -7.02 9.96
C LEU A 121 -11.23 -8.28 9.21
N PRO A 122 -12.51 -8.40 8.84
CA PRO A 122 -12.99 -9.47 7.98
C PRO A 122 -12.50 -9.27 6.54
N MET A 123 -12.36 -10.35 5.76
CA MET A 123 -12.01 -10.27 4.34
C MET A 123 -13.24 -9.85 3.52
N LYS A 124 -13.11 -8.83 2.67
CA LYS A 124 -14.24 -8.23 1.91
C LYS A 124 -14.14 -8.36 0.37
N PHE A 125 -13.16 -9.08 -0.17
CA PHE A 125 -12.83 -9.09 -1.60
C PHE A 125 -12.45 -10.46 -2.15
#